data_AF-K0TFR6-F1
#
_entry.id   AF-K0TFR6-F1
#
_cell.length_a   1.000
_cell.length_b   1.000
_cell.length_c   1.000
_cell.angle_alpha   90.00
_cell.angle_beta   90.00
_cell.angle_gamma   90.00
#
_symmetry.space_group_name_H-M   'P 1'
#
loop_
_entity.id
_entity.type
_entity.pdbx_description
1 polymer ?
#
loop_
_entity_poly.entity_id
_entity_poly.type
_entity_poly.pdbx_seq_one_letter_code
_entity_poly.pdbx_strand_id
1 'polypeptide(L)'
;MSDDEAAAAVQAGGRPAGPADADPREAPPAAAAAQNLAERLMSSGHERAEGDVCSICYLYVGLPVHNHSKLNACCLKRLCNGCILAARQRGMLNRCPFAKGHPPLAASRNERRCAEQAQSWLR
;
A
#
# COMPACT_ATOMS: atom_id res chain seq x y z
N MET A 1 -19.64 51.57 62.53
CA MET A 1 -19.74 52.69 61.57
C MET A 1 -18.31 53.13 61.34
N SER A 2 -17.72 52.66 60.26
CA SER A 2 -16.29 52.77 59.93
C SER A 2 -16.19 52.77 58.41
N ASP A 3 -16.05 53.99 57.89
CA ASP A 3 -15.24 54.52 56.78
C ASP A 3 -15.15 53.83 55.40
N ASP A 4 -15.35 54.69 54.40
CA ASP A 4 -14.85 54.79 53.02
C ASP A 4 -13.77 53.79 52.50
N GLU A 5 -13.88 53.39 51.24
CA GLU A 5 -13.17 54.06 50.12
C GLU A 5 -13.40 53.31 48.79
N ALA A 6 -13.69 54.06 47.73
CA ALA A 6 -13.90 53.57 46.38
C ALA A 6 -12.56 53.23 45.71
N ALA A 7 -12.32 51.94 45.41
CA ALA A 7 -11.24 51.52 44.54
C ALA A 7 -11.75 51.36 43.10
N ALA A 8 -11.45 52.34 42.25
CA ALA A 8 -11.62 52.27 40.81
C ALA A 8 -10.68 51.22 40.21
N ALA A 9 -11.24 50.20 39.56
CA ALA A 9 -10.49 49.23 38.78
C ALA A 9 -10.07 49.86 37.44
N VAL A 10 -8.80 50.25 37.32
CA VAL A 10 -8.17 50.60 36.05
C VAL A 10 -8.02 49.33 35.21
N GLN A 11 -8.80 49.22 34.13
CA GLN A 11 -8.58 48.22 33.09
C GLN A 11 -7.40 48.68 32.23
N ALA A 12 -6.26 48.00 32.37
CA ALA A 12 -5.15 48.12 31.43
C ALA A 12 -5.59 47.54 30.08
N GLY A 13 -5.86 48.43 29.12
CA GLY A 13 -6.21 48.07 27.75
C GLY A 13 -5.04 47.38 27.05
N GLY A 14 -5.11 46.05 26.93
CA GLY A 14 -4.36 45.32 25.92
C GLY A 14 -4.89 45.70 24.54
N ARG A 15 -4.00 46.21 23.67
CA ARG A 15 -4.33 46.56 22.28
C ARG A 15 -4.74 45.28 21.52
N PRO A 16 -5.86 45.25 20.79
CA PRO A 16 -6.13 44.12 19.90
C PRO A 16 -5.01 44.04 18.87
N ALA A 17 -4.37 42.87 18.77
CA ALA A 17 -3.37 42.58 17.75
C ALA A 17 -3.99 42.85 16.37
N GLY A 18 -3.32 43.68 15.58
CA GLY A 18 -3.75 44.01 14.23
C GLY A 18 -3.30 42.92 13.25
N PRO A 19 -3.82 42.92 12.01
CA PRO A 19 -3.44 41.94 10.98
C PRO A 19 -1.96 42.01 10.53
N ALA A 20 -1.17 42.94 11.10
CA ALA A 20 0.25 43.13 10.81
C ALA A 20 1.16 42.22 11.64
N ASP A 21 0.64 41.56 12.68
CA ASP A 21 1.39 40.63 13.53
C ASP A 21 1.27 39.15 13.09
N ALA A 22 0.53 38.89 12.00
CA ALA A 22 0.40 37.55 11.46
C ALA A 22 1.70 37.14 10.74
N ASP A 23 2.34 36.07 11.23
CA ASP A 23 3.51 35.47 10.58
C ASP A 23 3.12 35.08 9.14
N PRO A 24 3.85 35.50 8.09
CA PRO A 24 3.61 35.06 6.71
C PRO A 24 3.63 33.53 6.53
N ARG A 25 4.17 32.80 7.51
CA ARG A 25 4.16 31.33 7.58
C ARG A 25 2.86 30.76 8.17
N GLU A 26 2.00 31.60 8.73
CA GLU A 26 0.71 31.22 9.30
C GLU A 26 -0.30 31.09 8.17
N ALA A 27 -0.34 29.89 7.61
CA ALA A 27 -1.27 29.54 6.54
C ALA A 27 -2.73 29.70 7.04
N PRO A 28 -3.67 30.13 6.18
CA PRO A 28 -5.07 30.22 6.57
C PRO A 28 -5.55 28.86 7.12
N PRO A 29 -6.48 28.83 8.08
CA PRO A 29 -6.83 27.62 8.83
C PRO A 29 -7.21 26.42 7.95
N ALA A 30 -7.77 26.68 6.75
CA ALA A 30 -8.05 25.65 5.75
C ALA A 30 -6.78 25.02 5.13
N ALA A 31 -5.73 25.81 4.87
CA ALA A 31 -4.47 25.31 4.35
C ALA A 31 -3.68 24.52 5.40
N ALA A 32 -3.69 24.98 6.66
CA ALA A 32 -3.11 24.25 7.79
C ALA A 32 -3.82 22.90 8.03
N ALA A 33 -5.17 22.88 7.93
CA ALA A 33 -5.95 21.65 8.04
C ALA A 33 -5.67 20.66 6.89
N ALA A 34 -5.52 21.17 5.65
CA ALA A 34 -5.18 20.34 4.49
C ALA A 34 -3.77 19.70 4.62
N GLN A 35 -2.79 20.46 5.12
CA GLN A 35 -1.44 19.95 5.39
C GLN A 35 -1.46 18.87 6.47
N ASN A 36 -2.17 19.10 7.58
CA ASN A 36 -2.35 18.10 8.64
C ASN A 36 -3.01 16.81 8.12
N LEU A 37 -4.05 16.94 7.28
CA LEU A 37 -4.68 15.77 6.67
C LEU A 37 -3.71 15.03 5.73
N ALA A 38 -2.95 15.76 4.91
CA ALA A 38 -1.97 15.17 4.01
C ALA A 38 -0.87 14.43 4.78
N GLU A 39 -0.32 15.03 5.84
CA GLU A 39 0.65 14.39 6.73
C GLU A 39 0.08 13.11 7.35
N ARG A 40 -1.15 13.16 7.86
CA ARG A 40 -1.82 11.98 8.43
C ARG A 40 -1.99 10.88 7.39
N LEU A 41 -2.41 11.21 6.17
CA LEU A 41 -2.59 10.25 5.08
C LEU A 41 -1.25 9.64 4.63
N MET A 42 -0.18 10.43 4.59
CA MET A 42 1.17 9.94 4.27
C MET A 42 1.77 9.10 5.40
N SER A 43 1.44 9.40 6.65
CA SER A 43 1.88 8.64 7.83
C SER A 43 1.07 7.35 8.06
N SER A 44 -0.18 7.31 7.58
CA SER A 44 -1.02 6.11 7.64
C SER A 44 -0.60 5.14 6.53
N GLY A 45 0.54 4.49 6.72
CA GLY A 45 0.98 3.40 5.87
C GLY A 45 -0.07 2.28 5.88
N HIS A 46 -0.51 1.86 4.70
CA HIS A 46 -1.30 0.63 4.57
C HIS A 46 -0.34 -0.52 4.34
N GLU A 47 -0.48 -1.58 5.13
CA GLU A 47 0.27 -2.81 4.90
C GLU A 47 -0.12 -3.39 3.54
N ARG A 48 0.88 -3.87 2.82
CA ARG A 48 0.65 -4.55 1.55
C ARG A 48 0.12 -5.94 1.82
N ALA A 49 -0.99 -6.30 1.17
CA ALA A 49 -1.61 -7.60 1.35
C ALA A 49 -0.59 -8.74 1.11
N GLU A 50 -0.58 -9.74 1.99
CA GLU A 50 0.32 -10.91 1.93
C GLU A 50 0.26 -11.63 0.56
N GLY A 51 -0.90 -11.55 -0.09
CA GLY A 51 -1.16 -12.15 -1.41
C GLY A 51 -0.43 -11.48 -2.58
N ASP A 52 0.22 -10.33 -2.39
CA ASP A 52 0.91 -9.58 -3.45
C ASP A 52 2.38 -9.97 -3.61
N VAL A 53 2.85 -10.98 -2.87
CA VAL A 53 4.21 -11.49 -2.95
C VAL A 53 4.31 -12.58 -4.00
N CYS A 54 5.33 -12.50 -4.86
CA CYS A 54 5.66 -13.58 -5.78
C CYS A 54 6.25 -14.75 -4.98
N SER A 55 5.65 -15.93 -5.11
CA SER A 55 6.11 -17.12 -4.37
C SER A 55 7.50 -17.64 -4.78
N ILE A 56 8.02 -17.26 -5.97
CA ILE A 56 9.34 -17.69 -6.46
C ILE A 56 10.46 -16.75 -5.99
N CYS A 57 10.30 -15.44 -6.18
CA CYS A 57 11.34 -14.46 -5.84
C CYS A 57 11.12 -13.75 -4.51
N TYR A 58 10.00 -14.00 -3.83
CA TYR A 58 9.62 -13.38 -2.55
C TYR A 58 9.59 -11.85 -2.57
N LEU A 59 9.50 -11.26 -3.77
CA LEU A 59 9.36 -9.82 -3.99
C LEU A 59 7.88 -9.46 -4.17
N TYR A 60 7.52 -8.25 -3.73
CA TYR A 60 6.21 -7.69 -4.01
C TYR A 60 6.00 -7.44 -5.52
N VAL A 61 4.85 -7.87 -6.03
CA VAL A 61 4.43 -7.66 -7.42
C VAL A 61 3.95 -6.22 -7.58
N GLY A 62 4.47 -5.48 -8.56
CA GLY A 62 4.04 -4.11 -8.86
C GLY A 62 2.51 -3.95 -8.97
N LEU A 63 1.99 -2.79 -8.54
CA LEU A 63 0.57 -2.46 -8.68
C LEU A 63 0.28 -2.00 -10.12
N PRO A 64 -0.86 -2.38 -10.70
CA PRO A 64 -1.86 -3.28 -10.14
C PRO A 64 -1.43 -4.76 -10.28
N VAL A 65 -1.54 -5.53 -9.19
CA VAL A 65 -0.94 -6.87 -9.07
C VAL A 65 -1.42 -7.85 -10.15
N HIS A 66 -2.67 -7.76 -10.59
CA HIS A 66 -3.23 -8.64 -11.63
C HIS A 66 -2.61 -8.46 -13.03
N ASN A 67 -2.00 -7.30 -13.31
CA ASN A 67 -1.31 -7.04 -14.57
C ASN A 67 0.14 -7.53 -14.54
N HIS A 68 0.77 -7.51 -13.37
CA HIS A 68 2.17 -7.85 -13.18
C HIS A 68 2.40 -9.27 -12.62
N SER A 69 1.32 -10.03 -12.41
CA SER A 69 1.37 -11.41 -11.96
C SER A 69 0.25 -12.27 -12.53
N LYS A 70 0.43 -13.59 -12.43
CA LYS A 70 -0.60 -14.60 -12.69
C LYS A 70 -0.71 -15.54 -11.50
N LEU A 71 -1.91 -16.09 -11.29
CA LEU A 71 -2.14 -17.20 -10.35
C LEU A 71 -1.98 -18.52 -11.09
N ASN A 72 -1.09 -19.37 -10.60
CA ASN A 72 -0.94 -20.73 -11.12
C ASN A 72 -2.14 -21.59 -10.68
N ALA A 73 -2.84 -22.21 -11.61
CA ALA A 73 -4.07 -22.97 -11.38
C ALA A 73 -3.82 -24.28 -10.63
N CYS A 74 -2.59 -24.80 -10.65
CA CYS A 74 -2.26 -26.09 -10.05
C CYS A 74 -1.92 -25.99 -8.57
N CYS A 75 -1.34 -24.88 -8.14
CA CYS A 75 -0.94 -24.68 -6.74
C CYS A 75 -1.52 -23.40 -6.12
N LEU A 76 -2.34 -22.66 -6.88
CA LEU A 76 -2.97 -21.39 -6.48
C LEU A 76 -1.97 -20.35 -5.94
N LYS A 77 -0.71 -20.45 -6.38
CA LYS A 77 0.37 -19.53 -6.01
C LYS A 77 0.49 -18.39 -7.02
N ARG A 78 0.75 -17.18 -6.54
CA ARG A 78 1.01 -16.00 -7.37
C ARG A 78 2.46 -15.97 -7.84
N LEU A 79 2.64 -15.68 -9.13
CA LEU A 79 3.92 -15.56 -9.80
C LEU A 79 4.01 -14.23 -10.55
N CYS A 80 5.09 -13.46 -10.38
CA CYS A 80 5.31 -12.25 -11.17
C CYS A 80 5.70 -12.58 -12.61
N ASN A 81 5.42 -11.67 -13.55
CA ASN A 81 5.73 -11.86 -14.98
C ASN A 81 7.22 -12.18 -15.23
N GLY A 82 8.12 -11.59 -14.43
CA GLY A 82 9.56 -11.88 -14.52
C GLY A 82 9.89 -13.34 -14.19
N CYS A 83 9.35 -13.88 -13.10
CA CYS A 83 9.53 -15.29 -12.76
C CYS A 83 8.84 -16.23 -13.75
N ILE A 84 7.69 -15.84 -14.32
CA ILE A 84 7.01 -16.59 -15.39
C ILE A 84 7.90 -16.67 -16.63
N LEU A 85 8.48 -15.55 -17.06
CA LEU A 85 9.41 -15.50 -18.19
C LEU A 85 10.65 -16.38 -17.92
N ALA A 86 11.21 -16.30 -16.71
CA ALA A 86 12.34 -17.11 -16.30
C ALA A 86 12.02 -18.62 -16.25
N ALA A 87 10.80 -18.99 -15.84
CA ALA A 87 10.33 -20.37 -15.86
C ALA A 87 10.12 -20.88 -17.30
N ARG A 88 9.61 -20.01 -18.19
CA ARG A 88 9.48 -20.31 -19.63
C ARG A 88 10.82 -20.63 -20.27
N GLN A 89 11.82 -19.77 -20.07
CA GLN A 89 13.16 -19.94 -20.64
C GLN A 89 13.84 -21.22 -20.16
N ARG A 90 13.49 -21.71 -18.97
CA ARG A 90 14.00 -22.96 -18.40
C ARG A 90 13.15 -24.19 -18.74
N GLY A 91 12.07 -24.06 -19.53
CA GLY A 91 11.16 -25.17 -19.84
C GLY A 91 10.33 -25.66 -18.64
N MET A 92 10.20 -24.84 -17.59
CA MET A 92 9.54 -25.21 -16.33
C MET A 92 8.07 -24.77 -16.25
N LEU A 93 7.54 -24.14 -17.30
CA LEU A 93 6.16 -23.62 -17.33
C LEU A 93 5.09 -24.68 -17.07
N ASN A 94 5.36 -25.93 -17.44
CA ASN A 94 4.43 -27.05 -17.28
C ASN A 94 4.48 -27.67 -15.87
N ARG A 95 5.31 -27.15 -14.95
CA ARG A 95 5.53 -27.72 -13.61
C ARG A 95 5.37 -26.65 -12.52
N CYS A 96 4.57 -26.92 -11.49
CA CYS A 96 4.51 -26.02 -10.32
C CYS A 96 5.81 -26.16 -9.49
N PRO A 97 6.53 -25.06 -9.19
CA PRO A 97 7.76 -25.10 -8.38
C PRO A 97 7.56 -25.58 -6.93
N PHE A 98 6.32 -25.53 -6.43
CA PHE A 98 5.99 -25.78 -5.02
C PHE A 98 5.42 -27.17 -4.76
N ALA A 99 5.18 -27.98 -5.79
CA ALA A 99 4.66 -29.32 -5.61
C ALA A 99 5.77 -30.25 -5.05
N LYS A 100 5.71 -30.53 -3.75
CA LYS A 100 6.56 -31.54 -3.11
C LYS A 100 6.01 -32.92 -3.49
N GLY A 101 6.73 -33.66 -4.34
CA GLY A 101 6.59 -35.12 -4.39
C GLY A 101 5.48 -35.71 -5.28
N HIS A 102 5.06 -35.05 -6.36
CA HIS A 102 4.52 -35.81 -7.49
C HIS A 102 5.60 -35.93 -8.60
N PRO A 103 6.14 -37.13 -8.87
CA PRO A 103 6.73 -37.41 -10.19
C PRO A 103 5.64 -37.20 -11.27
N PRO A 104 5.97 -37.17 -12.59
CA PRO A 104 4.94 -37.17 -13.62
C PRO A 104 4.30 -38.57 -13.63
N LEU A 105 3.55 -38.91 -12.59
CA LEU A 105 2.91 -40.21 -12.45
C LEU A 105 1.41 -39.99 -12.37
N ALA A 106 0.78 -40.38 -13.47
CA ALA A 106 -0.63 -40.63 -13.67
C ALA A 106 -1.52 -39.38 -13.67
N ALA A 107 -1.71 -38.82 -14.88
CA ALA A 107 -3.03 -38.55 -15.46
C ALA A 107 -4.10 -37.96 -14.51
N SER A 108 -3.74 -36.98 -13.67
CA SER A 108 -4.72 -36.23 -12.89
C SER A 108 -5.15 -35.00 -13.70
N ARG A 109 -6.41 -34.62 -13.55
CA ARG A 109 -7.10 -33.48 -14.19
C ARG A 109 -6.34 -32.13 -14.12
N ASN A 110 -5.29 -32.06 -13.30
CA ASN A 110 -4.51 -30.87 -12.99
C ASN A 110 -3.35 -30.61 -13.97
N GLU A 111 -2.80 -31.63 -14.66
CA GLU A 111 -1.71 -31.42 -15.65
C GLU A 111 -2.17 -30.66 -16.89
N ARG A 112 -3.34 -31.02 -17.45
CA ARG A 112 -3.94 -30.30 -18.58
C ARG A 112 -4.20 -28.84 -18.23
N ARG A 113 -4.78 -28.57 -17.06
CA ARG A 113 -4.99 -27.20 -16.58
C ARG A 113 -3.68 -26.44 -16.41
N CYS A 114 -2.62 -27.09 -15.91
CA CYS A 114 -1.29 -26.49 -15.81
C CYS A 114 -0.74 -26.11 -17.18
N ALA A 115 -0.74 -27.05 -18.13
CA ALA A 115 -0.22 -26.84 -19.47
C ALA A 115 -1.06 -25.82 -20.25
N GLU A 116 -2.39 -25.88 -20.15
CA GLU A 116 -3.32 -24.94 -20.79
C GLU A 116 -3.15 -23.52 -20.22
N GLN A 117 -3.00 -23.38 -18.90
CA GLN A 117 -2.78 -22.07 -18.30
C GLN A 117 -1.37 -21.55 -18.58
N ALA A 118 -0.36 -22.42 -18.57
CA ALA A 118 1.00 -22.09 -18.97
C ALA A 118 1.02 -21.55 -20.42
N GLN A 119 0.25 -22.17 -21.32
CA GLN A 119 0.07 -21.70 -22.70
C GLN A 119 -0.72 -20.39 -22.77
N SER A 120 -1.69 -20.17 -21.87
CA SER A 120 -2.41 -18.88 -21.81
C SER A 120 -1.52 -17.72 -21.38
N TRP A 121 -0.42 -17.97 -20.66
CA TRP A 121 0.60 -16.97 -20.33
C TRP A 121 1.56 -16.66 -21.49
N LEU A 122 1.51 -17.44 -22.58
CA LEU A 122 2.29 -17.22 -23.80
C LEU A 122 1.56 -16.34 -24.82
N ARG A 123 0.26 -16.10 -24.61
CA ARG A 123 -0.59 -15.18 -25.39
C ARG A 123 -0.64 -13.83 -24.70
#